data_AF-A0A7Z9P3B3-F1
#
_entry.id   AF-A0A7Z9P3B3-F1
#
_cell.length_a   1.000
_cell.length_b   1.000
_cell.length_c   1.000
_cell.angle_alpha   90.00
_cell.angle_beta   90.00
_cell.angle_gamma   90.00
#
_symmetry.space_group_name_H-M   'P 1'
#
loop_
_entity.id
_entity.type
_entity.pdbx_description
1 polymer ?
#
loop_
_entity_poly.entity_id
_entity_poly.type
_entity_poly.pdbx_seq_one_letter_code
_entity_poly.pdbx_strand_id
1 'polypeptide(L)'
;MRILNIVVANVAIAITVSAFASTTTDRTNAALKQLQTATSNQRSGQHLLNLAALRSLRDTDLRPFFSQFTQHTDWNVQVHAVLGIAELSEEQTIDPWLVQQLAPTARKYLIAQALADGLIKKEQMQTLLKWPPLEATPKLLLLTDLQALEDEITPLDLKMVNELSNSTDLTVSMFASLLSENKNISCKTIAQSDYIAVPTQFLNRFRPRPLTTENDAIHSSIPFRQCCTLARFTS
;
A
#
# COMPACT_ATOMS: atom_id res chain seq x y z
N MET A 1 56.09 69.30 34.97
CA MET A 1 56.33 68.56 33.70
C MET A 1 56.66 67.11 34.01
N ARG A 2 55.72 66.19 33.75
CA ARG A 2 55.93 64.87 33.12
C ARG A 2 54.56 64.18 33.03
N ILE A 3 54.26 63.76 31.81
CA ILE A 3 52.96 63.34 31.26
C ILE A 3 52.99 61.81 31.07
N LEU A 4 51.81 61.18 31.06
CA LEU A 4 51.49 59.84 30.51
C LEU A 4 52.02 58.63 31.32
N ASN A 5 51.26 57.58 31.63
CA ASN A 5 50.40 56.78 30.76
C ASN A 5 49.23 56.13 31.52
N ILE A 6 48.04 56.16 30.92
CA ILE A 6 46.88 55.35 31.31
C ILE A 6 46.96 54.05 30.51
N VAL A 7 47.14 52.91 31.19
CA VAL A 7 46.99 51.59 30.56
C VAL A 7 45.54 51.14 30.76
N VAL A 8 44.75 51.29 29.70
CA VAL A 8 43.45 50.62 29.55
C VAL A 8 43.73 49.18 29.11
N ALA A 9 43.62 48.22 30.02
CA ALA A 9 43.64 46.80 29.69
C ALA A 9 42.19 46.34 29.47
N ASN A 10 41.88 46.07 28.20
CA ASN A 10 40.61 45.52 27.72
C ASN A 10 40.27 44.20 28.43
N VAL A 11 39.14 44.18 29.14
CA VAL A 11 38.51 42.94 29.60
C VAL A 11 37.81 42.31 28.39
N ALA A 12 38.47 41.34 27.76
CA ALA A 12 37.85 40.49 26.76
C ALA A 12 36.91 39.50 27.47
N ILE A 13 35.60 39.77 27.40
CA ILE A 13 34.57 38.81 27.77
C ILE A 13 34.54 37.75 26.66
N ALA A 14 35.23 36.64 26.89
CA ALA A 14 35.06 35.43 26.10
C ALA A 14 33.67 34.86 26.38
N ILE A 15 32.71 35.13 25.49
CA ILE A 15 31.42 34.46 25.49
C ILE A 15 31.70 33.00 25.13
N THR A 16 31.65 32.12 26.14
CA THR A 16 31.68 30.67 25.96
C THR A 16 30.40 30.24 25.27
N VAL A 17 30.39 30.22 23.93
CA VAL A 17 29.37 29.52 23.16
C VAL A 17 29.71 28.03 23.24
N SER A 18 29.04 27.31 24.14
CA SER A 18 29.12 25.85 24.22
C SER A 18 27.73 25.28 24.46
N ALA A 19 27.40 24.26 23.65
CA ALA A 19 26.28 23.33 23.77
C ALA A 19 24.89 23.75 23.21
N PHE A 20 24.78 23.90 21.89
CA PHE A 20 23.50 23.72 21.18
C PHE A 20 23.43 22.45 20.30
N ALA A 21 24.51 21.68 20.19
CA ALA A 21 24.54 20.46 19.38
C ALA A 21 24.15 19.18 20.15
N SER A 22 24.29 19.17 21.48
CA SER A 22 24.04 17.99 22.32
C SER A 22 22.55 17.77 22.64
N THR A 23 21.76 18.84 22.73
CA THR A 23 20.38 18.78 23.24
C THR A 23 19.38 18.23 22.22
N THR A 24 19.60 18.45 20.92
CA THR A 24 18.70 17.96 19.87
C THR A 24 18.83 16.45 19.69
N THR A 25 20.05 15.93 19.61
CA THR A 25 20.32 14.49 19.49
C THR A 25 19.77 13.70 20.68
N ASP A 26 19.91 14.22 21.90
CA ASP A 26 19.38 13.59 23.10
C ASP A 26 17.84 13.54 23.13
N ARG A 27 17.17 14.60 22.65
CA ARG A 27 15.70 14.64 22.54
C ARG A 27 15.18 13.67 21.49
N THR A 28 15.81 13.63 20.31
CA THR A 28 15.43 12.69 19.24
C THR A 28 15.63 11.24 19.69
N ASN A 29 16.74 10.96 20.38
CA ASN A 29 17.00 9.62 20.96
C ASN A 29 15.99 9.25 22.05
N ALA A 30 15.62 10.20 22.92
CA ALA A 30 14.60 9.98 23.94
C ALA A 30 13.21 9.71 23.33
N ALA A 31 12.84 10.48 22.29
CA ALA A 31 11.59 10.27 21.56
C ALA A 31 11.56 8.90 20.86
N LEU A 32 12.65 8.53 20.18
CA LEU A 32 12.76 7.22 19.52
C LEU A 32 12.68 6.08 20.53
N LYS A 33 13.33 6.21 21.69
CA LYS A 33 13.23 5.22 22.78
C LYS A 33 11.80 5.11 23.32
N GLN A 34 11.09 6.23 23.45
CA GLN A 34 9.69 6.23 23.89
C GLN A 34 8.77 5.59 22.85
N LEU A 35 9.00 5.87 21.56
CA LEU A 35 8.30 5.21 20.46
C LEU A 35 8.55 3.70 20.45
N GLN A 36 9.81 3.28 20.55
CA GLN A 36 10.16 1.85 20.66
C GLN A 36 9.50 1.18 21.86
N THR A 37 9.41 1.87 23.00
CA THR A 37 8.72 1.35 24.19
C THR A 37 7.22 1.20 23.92
N ALA A 38 6.60 2.18 23.27
CA ALA A 38 5.18 2.17 22.94
C ALA A 38 4.82 1.13 21.85
N THR A 39 5.75 0.80 20.95
CA THR A 39 5.56 -0.21 19.90
C THR A 39 6.16 -1.57 20.26
N SER A 40 6.72 -1.72 21.47
CA SER A 40 7.21 -3.01 21.96
C SER A 40 6.05 -3.99 22.15
N ASN A 41 6.32 -5.29 22.03
CA ASN A 41 5.29 -6.31 22.06
C ASN A 41 4.49 -6.26 23.38
N GLN A 42 3.24 -5.82 23.29
CA GLN A 42 2.30 -5.76 24.39
C GLN A 42 1.21 -6.80 24.17
N ARG A 43 0.94 -7.60 25.21
CA ARG A 43 -0.08 -8.67 25.20
C ARG A 43 -1.49 -8.18 24.83
N SER A 44 -1.76 -6.89 25.03
CA SER A 44 -3.02 -6.22 24.67
C SER A 44 -3.21 -5.96 23.18
N GLY A 45 -2.18 -6.14 22.34
CA GLY A 45 -2.24 -5.77 20.91
C GLY A 45 -2.13 -4.26 20.63
N GLN A 46 -2.05 -3.43 21.67
CA GLN A 46 -1.95 -1.97 21.54
C GLN A 46 -0.74 -1.51 20.72
N HIS A 47 0.34 -2.29 20.71
CA HIS A 47 1.52 -2.03 19.89
C HIS A 47 1.21 -2.01 18.38
N LEU A 48 0.27 -2.83 17.91
CA LEU A 48 -0.18 -2.82 16.51
C LEU A 48 -0.97 -1.55 16.18
N LEU A 49 -1.83 -1.10 17.10
CA LEU A 49 -2.56 0.16 16.97
C LEU A 49 -1.60 1.35 16.93
N ASN A 50 -0.56 1.32 17.76
CA ASN A 50 0.47 2.35 17.77
C ASN A 50 1.26 2.37 16.45
N LEU A 51 1.61 1.20 15.89
CA LEU A 51 2.24 1.12 14.57
C LEU A 51 1.34 1.67 13.45
N ALA A 52 0.04 1.36 13.49
CA ALA A 52 -0.93 1.93 12.54
C ALA A 52 -1.10 3.45 12.70
N ALA A 53 -1.08 3.95 13.93
CA ALA A 53 -1.13 5.39 14.20
C ALA A 53 0.12 6.11 13.67
N LEU A 54 1.30 5.53 13.85
CA LEU A 54 2.56 6.09 13.33
C LEU A 54 2.56 6.16 11.80
N ARG A 55 2.02 5.14 11.11
CA ARG A 55 1.82 5.18 9.66
C ARG A 55 0.91 6.33 9.23
N SER A 56 -0.15 6.56 9.99
CA SER A 56 -1.13 7.61 9.70
C SER A 56 -0.55 9.03 9.81
N LEU A 57 0.57 9.22 10.52
CA LEU A 57 1.27 10.50 10.59
C LEU A 57 1.92 10.91 9.26
N ARG A 58 2.21 9.94 8.37
CA ARG A 58 2.86 10.16 7.08
C ARG A 58 4.20 10.90 7.15
N ASP A 59 4.91 10.74 8.27
CA ASP A 59 6.23 11.33 8.47
C ASP A 59 7.30 10.44 7.80
N THR A 60 7.94 10.95 6.74
CA THR A 60 8.96 10.24 5.96
C THR A 60 10.19 9.87 6.80
N ASP A 61 10.46 10.62 7.88
CA ASP A 61 11.60 10.37 8.77
C ASP A 61 11.38 9.13 9.65
N LEU A 62 10.16 8.57 9.67
CA LEU A 62 9.85 7.32 10.36
C LEU A 62 10.19 6.07 9.56
N ARG A 63 10.59 6.17 8.29
CA ARG A 63 10.98 4.98 7.48
C ARG A 63 12.05 4.12 8.16
N PRO A 64 13.17 4.67 8.67
CA PRO A 64 14.20 3.87 9.33
C PRO A 64 13.70 3.19 10.61
N PHE A 65 12.68 3.76 11.26
CA PHE A 65 12.04 3.13 12.42
C PHE A 65 11.27 1.88 11.99
N PHE A 66 10.45 1.95 10.93
CA PHE A 66 9.72 0.78 10.43
C PHE A 66 10.64 -0.33 9.90
N SER A 67 11.79 0.01 9.31
CA SER A 67 12.79 -0.97 8.85
C SER A 67 13.24 -1.94 9.94
N GLN A 68 13.28 -1.51 11.21
CA GLN A 68 13.67 -2.33 12.36
C GLN A 68 12.70 -3.50 12.62
N PHE A 69 11.47 -3.41 12.11
CA PHE A 69 10.39 -4.37 12.37
C PHE A 69 10.12 -5.32 11.20
N THR A 70 10.85 -5.17 10.08
CA THR A 70 10.65 -6.00 8.88
C THR A 70 10.95 -7.48 9.09
N GLN A 71 11.84 -7.81 10.04
CA GLN A 71 12.22 -9.17 10.42
C GLN A 71 11.66 -9.60 11.78
N HIS A 72 10.63 -8.90 12.29
CA HIS A 72 10.03 -9.21 13.58
C HIS A 72 9.38 -10.61 13.58
N THR A 73 9.31 -11.28 14.74
CA THR A 73 8.76 -12.65 14.83
C THR A 73 7.25 -12.71 14.61
N ASP A 74 6.53 -11.67 15.02
CA ASP A 74 5.09 -11.51 14.77
C ASP A 74 4.83 -11.02 13.35
N TRP A 75 4.05 -11.78 12.60
CA TRP A 75 3.66 -11.49 11.22
C TRP A 75 2.83 -10.20 11.10
N ASN A 76 2.02 -9.84 12.11
CA ASN A 76 1.24 -8.60 12.08
C ASN A 76 2.16 -7.38 12.09
N VAL A 77 3.20 -7.44 12.94
CA VAL A 77 4.21 -6.39 13.04
C VAL A 77 4.96 -6.27 11.71
N GLN A 78 5.34 -7.39 11.08
CA GLN A 78 5.96 -7.37 9.75
C GLN A 78 5.09 -6.68 8.69
N VAL A 79 3.78 -6.97 8.67
CA VAL A 79 2.83 -6.35 7.73
C VAL A 79 2.78 -4.83 7.93
N HIS A 80 2.62 -4.38 9.18
CA HIS A 80 2.61 -2.95 9.48
C HIS A 80 3.95 -2.28 9.16
N ALA A 81 5.08 -2.97 9.37
CA ALA A 81 6.39 -2.46 9.05
C ALA A 81 6.55 -2.22 7.54
N VAL A 82 6.26 -3.22 6.71
CA VAL A 82 6.43 -3.11 5.26
C VAL A 82 5.43 -2.13 4.65
N LEU A 83 4.18 -2.10 5.12
CA LEU A 83 3.21 -1.08 4.69
C LEU A 83 3.68 0.32 5.07
N GLY A 84 4.20 0.51 6.29
CA GLY A 84 4.73 1.81 6.71
C GLY A 84 5.91 2.27 5.86
N ILE A 85 6.83 1.37 5.49
CA ILE A 85 7.93 1.71 4.58
C ILE A 85 7.41 2.15 3.21
N ALA A 86 6.38 1.48 2.69
CA ALA A 86 5.80 1.76 1.39
C ALA A 86 4.96 3.04 1.37
N GLU A 87 4.16 3.32 2.40
CA GLU A 87 3.35 4.54 2.48
C GLU A 87 4.19 5.80 2.67
N LEU A 88 5.33 5.65 3.35
CA LEU A 88 6.27 6.73 3.63
C LEU A 88 7.33 6.87 2.53
N SER A 89 7.38 5.98 1.54
CA SER A 89 8.27 6.12 0.38
C SER A 89 7.80 7.22 -0.55
N GLU A 90 8.72 7.81 -1.31
CA GLU A 90 8.41 8.86 -2.28
C GLU A 90 7.49 8.32 -3.39
N GLU A 91 7.74 7.09 -3.82
CA GLU A 91 6.98 6.43 -4.87
C GLU A 91 5.59 5.95 -4.41
N GLN A 92 5.37 5.91 -3.09
CA GLN A 92 4.22 5.32 -2.42
C GLN A 92 3.91 3.91 -2.92
N THR A 93 4.97 3.10 -3.07
CA THR A 93 4.86 1.73 -3.54
C THR A 93 5.59 0.75 -2.64
N ILE A 94 5.05 -0.46 -2.60
CA ILE A 94 5.70 -1.62 -2.00
C ILE A 94 6.92 -2.01 -2.84
N ASP A 95 8.03 -2.27 -2.15
CA ASP A 95 9.20 -2.92 -2.72
C ASP A 95 8.97 -4.45 -2.82
N PRO A 96 8.94 -5.03 -4.04
CA PRO A 96 8.79 -6.47 -4.21
C PRO A 96 9.85 -7.29 -3.46
N TRP A 97 11.07 -6.77 -3.27
CA TRP A 97 12.13 -7.48 -2.55
C TRP A 97 11.83 -7.64 -1.05
N LEU A 98 11.18 -6.65 -0.43
CA LEU A 98 10.73 -6.76 0.97
C LEU A 98 9.61 -7.79 1.12
N VAL A 99 8.68 -7.83 0.17
CA VAL A 99 7.57 -8.81 0.16
C VAL A 99 8.09 -10.25 0.16
N GLN A 100 9.17 -10.50 -0.58
CA GLN A 100 9.77 -11.83 -0.73
C GLN A 100 10.39 -12.37 0.57
N GLN A 101 10.82 -11.48 1.46
CA GLN A 101 11.45 -11.85 2.73
C GLN A 101 10.44 -12.20 3.83
N LEU A 102 9.16 -11.92 3.60
CA LEU A 102 8.12 -12.17 4.58
C LEU A 102 7.72 -13.63 4.65
N ALA A 103 7.29 -14.04 5.86
CA ALA A 103 6.63 -15.32 6.07
C ALA A 103 5.35 -15.42 5.20
N PRO A 104 4.96 -16.63 4.74
CA PRO A 104 3.79 -16.83 3.87
C PRO A 104 2.51 -16.13 4.33
N THR A 105 2.22 -16.21 5.63
CA THR A 105 1.06 -15.56 6.25
C THR A 105 1.15 -14.03 6.13
N ALA A 106 2.26 -13.42 6.56
CA ALA A 106 2.48 -11.98 6.45
C ALA A 106 2.35 -11.51 5.00
N ARG A 107 2.95 -12.25 4.07
CA ARG A 107 2.94 -11.91 2.64
C ARG A 107 1.52 -11.86 2.07
N LYS A 108 0.69 -12.86 2.40
CA LYS A 108 -0.71 -12.89 1.97
C LYS A 108 -1.48 -11.65 2.41
N TYR A 109 -1.39 -11.32 3.70
CA TYR A 109 -2.10 -10.15 4.25
C TYR A 109 -1.52 -8.83 3.74
N LEU A 110 -0.20 -8.74 3.60
CA LEU A 110 0.47 -7.58 3.03
C LEU A 110 -0.02 -7.31 1.61
N ILE A 111 0.00 -8.32 0.73
CA ILE A 111 -0.40 -8.16 -0.68
C ILE A 111 -1.88 -7.76 -0.77
N ALA A 112 -2.75 -8.41 0.00
CA ALA A 112 -4.18 -8.08 -0.01
C ALA A 112 -4.44 -6.63 0.43
N GLN A 113 -3.79 -6.18 1.51
CA GLN A 113 -3.93 -4.82 2.02
C GLN A 113 -3.31 -3.79 1.07
N ALA A 114 -2.09 -4.04 0.59
CA ALA A 114 -1.39 -3.12 -0.29
C ALA A 114 -2.08 -2.95 -1.65
N LEU A 115 -2.74 -3.99 -2.18
CA LEU A 115 -3.62 -3.86 -3.35
C LEU A 115 -4.83 -2.96 -3.05
N ALA A 116 -5.49 -3.16 -1.90
CA ALA A 116 -6.63 -2.34 -1.50
C ALA A 116 -6.26 -0.86 -1.30
N ASP A 117 -5.05 -0.60 -0.81
CA ASP A 117 -4.52 0.74 -0.57
C ASP A 117 -3.90 1.37 -1.84
N GLY A 118 -3.79 0.62 -2.95
CA GLY A 118 -3.19 1.09 -4.21
C GLY A 118 -1.66 1.24 -4.16
N LEU A 119 -1.00 0.55 -3.22
CA LEU A 119 0.45 0.59 -3.01
C LEU A 119 1.23 -0.41 -3.90
N ILE A 120 0.55 -1.24 -4.69
CA ILE A 120 1.17 -2.14 -5.68
C ILE A 120 0.75 -1.68 -7.07
N LYS A 121 1.71 -1.24 -7.89
CA LYS A 121 1.46 -0.86 -9.30
C LYS A 121 1.75 -2.07 -10.21
N LYS A 122 1.39 -1.93 -11.49
CA LYS A 122 1.45 -2.99 -12.50
C LYS A 122 2.83 -3.67 -12.56
N GLU A 123 3.90 -2.87 -12.50
CA GLU A 123 5.28 -3.34 -12.58
C GLU A 123 5.64 -4.23 -11.39
N GLN A 124 5.22 -3.86 -10.18
CA GLN A 124 5.40 -4.63 -8.96
C GLN A 124 4.58 -5.93 -9.01
N MET A 125 3.34 -5.89 -9.48
CA MET A 125 2.52 -7.10 -9.64
C MET A 125 3.19 -8.11 -10.58
N GLN A 126 3.66 -7.67 -11.74
CA GLN A 126 4.38 -8.51 -12.69
C GLN A 126 5.68 -9.08 -12.10
N THR A 127 6.40 -8.28 -11.32
CA THR A 127 7.63 -8.70 -10.64
C THR A 127 7.33 -9.78 -9.60
N LEU A 128 6.28 -9.61 -8.80
CA LEU A 128 5.86 -10.58 -7.79
C LEU A 128 5.34 -11.88 -8.41
N LEU A 129 4.65 -11.82 -9.56
CA LEU A 129 4.17 -13.02 -10.26
C LEU A 129 5.30 -13.86 -10.88
N LYS A 130 6.40 -13.21 -11.29
CA LYS A 130 7.61 -13.91 -11.78
C LYS A 130 8.35 -14.66 -10.68
N TRP A 131 8.06 -14.37 -9.42
CA TRP A 131 8.73 -15.01 -8.30
C TRP A 131 8.04 -16.35 -7.94
N PRO A 132 8.73 -17.50 -8.14
CA PRO A 132 8.08 -18.81 -8.07
C PRO A 132 7.40 -19.19 -6.74
N PRO A 133 7.98 -18.92 -5.55
CA PRO A 133 7.45 -19.39 -4.27
C PRO A 133 6.28 -18.56 -3.73
N LEU A 134 5.61 -17.78 -4.58
CA LEU A 134 4.40 -17.07 -4.22
C LEU A 134 3.21 -18.05 -4.09
N GLU A 135 2.43 -17.88 -3.03
CA GLU A 135 1.30 -18.74 -2.68
C GLU A 135 0.12 -18.57 -3.65
N ALA A 136 -0.80 -19.53 -3.65
CA ALA A 136 -1.91 -19.53 -4.61
C ALA A 136 -2.87 -18.34 -4.44
N THR A 137 -3.24 -17.99 -3.19
CA THR A 137 -4.15 -16.86 -2.93
C THR A 137 -3.55 -15.51 -3.38
N PRO A 138 -2.32 -15.12 -3.00
CA PRO A 138 -1.74 -13.87 -3.47
C PRO A 138 -1.54 -13.83 -4.98
N LYS A 139 -1.16 -14.95 -5.63
CA LYS A 139 -1.12 -15.06 -7.09
C LYS A 139 -2.46 -14.70 -7.72
N LEU A 140 -3.55 -15.30 -7.22
CA LEU A 140 -4.90 -15.02 -7.70
C LEU A 140 -5.28 -13.55 -7.56
N LEU A 141 -4.98 -12.93 -6.40
CA LEU A 141 -5.26 -11.51 -6.16
C LEU A 141 -4.52 -10.61 -7.15
N LEU A 142 -3.22 -10.85 -7.36
CA LEU A 142 -2.40 -10.07 -8.29
C LEU A 142 -2.89 -10.24 -9.74
N LEU A 143 -3.25 -11.45 -10.16
CA LEU A 143 -3.78 -11.70 -11.50
C LEU A 143 -5.13 -10.99 -11.73
N THR A 144 -5.99 -10.99 -10.72
CA THR A 144 -7.31 -10.32 -10.78
C THR A 144 -7.14 -8.82 -10.92
N ASP A 145 -6.32 -8.20 -10.07
CA ASP A 145 -6.09 -6.76 -10.11
C ASP A 145 -5.30 -6.34 -11.37
N LEU A 146 -4.37 -7.18 -11.87
CA LEU A 146 -3.72 -6.95 -13.17
C LEU A 146 -4.72 -6.95 -14.32
N GLN A 147 -5.63 -7.93 -14.36
CA GLN A 147 -6.66 -7.99 -15.39
C GLN A 147 -7.57 -6.75 -15.36
N ALA A 148 -7.86 -6.21 -14.16
CA ALA A 148 -8.64 -4.99 -14.02
C ALA A 148 -7.90 -3.72 -14.51
N LEU A 149 -6.57 -3.75 -14.56
CA LEU A 149 -5.71 -2.67 -15.06
C LEU A 149 -5.30 -2.82 -16.53
N GLU A 150 -5.65 -3.94 -17.17
CA GLU A 150 -5.24 -4.23 -18.55
C GLU A 150 -6.13 -3.52 -19.58
N ASP A 151 -5.55 -2.52 -20.24
CA ASP A 151 -5.94 -2.12 -21.60
C ASP A 151 -5.21 -3.05 -22.60
N GLU A 152 -5.94 -4.01 -23.18
CA GLU A 152 -5.70 -4.88 -24.37
C GLU A 152 -4.31 -5.52 -24.66
N ILE A 153 -3.18 -4.99 -24.17
CA ILE A 153 -1.84 -5.18 -24.73
C ILE A 153 -1.00 -6.18 -23.91
N THR A 154 -1.35 -6.45 -22.64
CA THR A 154 -0.69 -7.49 -21.86
C THR A 154 -1.64 -8.68 -21.74
N PRO A 155 -1.37 -9.83 -22.37
CA PRO A 155 -2.25 -10.96 -22.23
C PRO A 155 -2.04 -11.59 -20.84
N LEU A 156 -3.11 -11.63 -20.05
CA LEU A 156 -3.20 -12.49 -18.85
C LEU A 156 -2.59 -13.87 -19.11
N ASP A 157 -1.68 -14.31 -18.23
CA ASP A 157 -1.01 -15.61 -18.32
C ASP A 157 -2.01 -16.74 -18.01
N LEU A 158 -2.66 -17.22 -19.07
CA LEU A 158 -3.65 -18.29 -19.02
C LEU A 158 -3.08 -19.59 -18.44
N LYS A 159 -1.77 -19.82 -18.56
CA LYS A 159 -1.14 -21.00 -17.99
C LYS A 159 -1.22 -20.94 -16.46
N MET A 160 -0.88 -19.79 -15.88
CA MET A 160 -0.93 -19.59 -14.43
C MET A 160 -2.36 -19.66 -13.88
N VAL A 161 -3.34 -19.09 -14.59
CA VAL A 161 -4.76 -19.17 -14.22
C VAL A 161 -5.26 -20.62 -14.25
N ASN A 162 -4.89 -21.37 -15.29
CA ASN A 162 -5.26 -22.79 -15.40
C ASN A 162 -4.61 -23.64 -14.29
N GLU A 163 -3.36 -23.36 -13.92
CA GLU A 163 -2.71 -24.00 -12.77
C GLU A 163 -3.48 -23.74 -11.46
N LEU A 164 -3.92 -22.49 -11.23
CA LEU A 164 -4.71 -22.12 -10.06
C LEU A 164 -6.12 -22.75 -10.07
N SER A 165 -6.74 -22.93 -11.24
CA SER A 165 -8.05 -23.58 -11.37
C SER A 165 -8.03 -25.06 -10.92
N ASN A 166 -6.86 -25.70 -10.98
CA ASN A 166 -6.65 -27.07 -10.52
C ASN A 166 -6.11 -27.14 -9.08
N SER A 167 -6.14 -26.03 -8.33
CA SER A 167 -5.71 -25.99 -6.94
C SER A 167 -6.61 -26.83 -6.02
N THR A 168 -6.03 -27.35 -4.93
CA THR A 168 -6.79 -28.05 -3.88
C THR A 168 -7.63 -27.11 -3.02
N ASP A 169 -7.31 -25.81 -3.00
CA ASP A 169 -8.14 -24.80 -2.35
C ASP A 169 -9.34 -24.48 -3.25
N LEU A 170 -10.53 -24.94 -2.83
CA LEU A 170 -11.79 -24.75 -3.54
C LEU A 170 -12.06 -23.29 -3.89
N THR A 171 -11.71 -22.36 -2.98
CA THR A 171 -11.94 -20.94 -3.19
C THR A 171 -11.05 -20.44 -4.33
N VAL A 172 -9.77 -20.81 -4.29
CA VAL A 172 -8.81 -20.43 -5.34
C VAL A 172 -9.20 -21.03 -6.69
N SER A 173 -9.57 -22.31 -6.71
CA SER A 173 -10.02 -23.02 -7.91
C SER A 173 -11.23 -22.33 -8.55
N MET A 174 -12.28 -22.08 -7.75
CA MET A 174 -13.51 -21.44 -8.22
C MET A 174 -13.25 -20.07 -8.84
N PHE A 175 -12.53 -19.20 -8.15
CA PHE A 175 -12.22 -17.86 -8.66
C PHE A 175 -11.30 -17.89 -9.88
N ALA A 176 -10.31 -18.79 -9.92
CA ALA A 176 -9.44 -18.95 -11.08
C ALA A 176 -10.22 -19.42 -12.33
N SER A 177 -11.19 -20.33 -12.17
CA SER A 177 -12.08 -20.74 -13.26
C SER A 177 -12.89 -19.57 -13.82
N LEU A 178 -13.44 -18.71 -12.95
CA LEU A 178 -14.18 -17.51 -13.37
C LEU A 178 -13.29 -16.52 -14.13
N LEU A 179 -12.05 -16.31 -13.69
CA LEU A 179 -11.09 -15.44 -14.38
C LEU A 179 -10.73 -15.97 -15.77
N SER A 180 -10.61 -17.29 -15.92
CA SER A 180 -10.34 -17.95 -17.20
C SER A 180 -11.49 -17.77 -18.19
N GLU A 181 -12.74 -17.87 -17.71
CA GLU A 181 -13.95 -17.76 -18.53
C GLU A 181 -14.18 -16.33 -19.04
N ASN A 182 -13.90 -15.31 -18.23
CA ASN A 182 -14.09 -13.90 -18.61
C ASN A 182 -13.30 -13.50 -19.88
N LYS A 183 -12.11 -14.06 -20.10
CA LYS A 183 -11.33 -13.83 -21.32
C LYS A 183 -11.94 -14.53 -22.54
N ASN A 184 -12.53 -15.71 -22.36
CA ASN A 184 -13.23 -16.43 -23.42
C ASN A 184 -14.52 -15.73 -23.84
N ILE A 185 -15.14 -14.97 -22.94
CA ILE A 185 -16.32 -14.12 -23.22
C ILE A 185 -15.90 -12.83 -23.95
N SER A 186 -14.77 -12.21 -23.59
CA SER A 186 -14.28 -11.00 -24.28
C SER A 186 -13.95 -11.24 -25.77
N CYS A 187 -13.53 -12.45 -26.15
CA CYS A 187 -13.34 -12.84 -27.57
C CYS A 187 -14.60 -13.38 -28.26
N LYS A 188 -15.72 -13.56 -27.55
CA LYS A 188 -17.02 -13.92 -28.11
C LYS A 188 -18.01 -12.82 -27.79
N THR A 189 -18.15 -11.89 -28.73
CA THR A 189 -19.33 -11.01 -28.82
C THR A 189 -20.57 -11.77 -28.39
N ILE A 190 -21.19 -11.23 -27.34
CA ILE A 190 -22.45 -11.59 -26.70
C ILE A 190 -23.34 -12.45 -27.61
N ALA A 191 -23.38 -13.74 -27.31
CA ALA A 191 -24.54 -14.57 -27.59
C ALA A 191 -24.91 -15.27 -26.28
N GLN A 192 -26.11 -14.94 -25.80
CA GLN A 192 -26.86 -15.58 -24.73
C GLN A 192 -26.37 -15.41 -23.28
N SER A 193 -27.12 -14.57 -22.56
CA SER A 193 -27.74 -14.82 -21.23
C SER A 193 -27.19 -15.98 -20.40
N ASP A 194 -26.73 -15.71 -19.18
CA ASP A 194 -27.50 -16.09 -17.98
C ASP A 194 -26.96 -15.41 -16.70
N TYR A 195 -27.88 -14.90 -15.90
CA TYR A 195 -27.64 -14.23 -14.63
C TYR A 195 -27.18 -15.24 -13.57
N ILE A 196 -26.03 -15.00 -12.94
CA ILE A 196 -25.64 -15.67 -11.68
C ILE A 196 -25.47 -14.59 -10.61
N ALA A 197 -26.30 -14.68 -9.57
CA ALA A 197 -26.25 -13.81 -8.41
C ALA A 197 -24.95 -14.04 -7.63
N VAL A 198 -24.10 -13.02 -7.55
CA VAL A 198 -22.88 -13.01 -6.75
C VAL A 198 -23.23 -12.75 -5.28
N PRO A 199 -22.64 -13.49 -4.31
CA PRO A 199 -22.86 -13.26 -2.89
C PRO A 199 -22.49 -11.84 -2.47
N THR A 200 -23.38 -11.20 -1.71
CA THR A 200 -23.43 -9.79 -1.33
C THR A 200 -22.23 -9.27 -0.52
N GLN A 201 -21.26 -10.12 -0.19
CA GLN A 201 -20.09 -9.76 0.61
C GLN A 201 -19.00 -9.04 -0.20
N PHE A 202 -19.08 -9.07 -1.54
CA PHE A 202 -18.16 -8.36 -2.46
C PHE A 202 -18.70 -7.02 -3.00
N LEU A 203 -19.96 -6.67 -2.74
CA LEU A 203 -20.60 -5.49 -3.35
C LEU A 203 -20.16 -4.13 -2.76
N ASN A 204 -19.36 -4.10 -1.69
CA ASN A 204 -18.77 -2.85 -1.20
C ASN A 204 -17.56 -2.36 -2.02
N ARG A 205 -17.03 -3.18 -2.96
CA ARG A 205 -15.88 -2.80 -3.80
C ARG A 205 -16.25 -2.02 -5.06
N PHE A 206 -17.53 -1.94 -5.42
CA PHE A 206 -18.02 -1.30 -6.66
C PHE A 206 -18.79 0.01 -6.42
N ARG A 207 -18.49 0.78 -5.36
CA ARG A 207 -18.88 2.19 -5.37
C ARG A 207 -17.91 2.96 -6.27
N PRO A 208 -18.38 3.62 -7.35
CA PRO A 208 -17.53 4.56 -8.07
C PRO A 208 -17.06 5.65 -7.11
N ARG A 209 -15.76 5.95 -7.09
CA ARG A 209 -15.24 7.15 -6.42
C ARG A 209 -15.89 8.38 -7.08
N PRO A 210 -16.37 9.36 -6.29
CA PRO A 210 -16.83 10.61 -6.85
C PRO A 210 -15.64 11.32 -7.52
N LEU A 211 -15.75 11.56 -8.82
CA LEU A 211 -14.92 12.52 -9.52
C LEU A 211 -15.25 13.90 -8.95
N THR A 212 -14.28 14.51 -8.26
CA THR A 212 -14.33 15.91 -7.90
C THR A 212 -14.34 16.73 -9.19
N THR A 213 -15.48 17.37 -9.45
CA THR A 213 -15.68 18.35 -10.51
C THR A 213 -15.20 19.72 -10.04
N GLU A 214 -14.26 20.32 -10.76
CA GLU A 214 -14.18 21.78 -10.88
C GLU A 214 -13.52 22.15 -12.22
N ASN A 215 -14.37 22.66 -13.14
CA ASN A 215 -14.17 23.65 -14.21
C ASN A 215 -12.82 23.65 -14.98
N ASP A 216 -12.79 23.45 -16.29
CA ASP A 216 -13.30 24.42 -17.27
C ASP A 216 -13.76 23.80 -18.60
N ALA A 217 -14.79 24.42 -19.17
CA ALA A 217 -15.31 24.21 -20.51
C ALA A 217 -14.25 24.53 -21.59
N ILE A 218 -14.22 23.86 -22.75
CA ILE A 218 -14.83 24.34 -24.01
C ILE A 218 -14.62 23.28 -25.13
N HIS A 219 -15.71 22.93 -25.81
CA HIS A 219 -15.86 22.38 -27.19
C HIS A 219 -14.95 21.20 -27.63
N SER A 220 -15.47 20.00 -27.90
CA SER A 220 -16.32 19.73 -29.08
C SER A 220 -16.88 18.29 -29.10
N SER A 221 -18.19 18.19 -29.38
CA SER A 221 -18.84 17.28 -30.35
C SER A 221 -18.48 15.76 -30.31
N ILE A 222 -19.30 14.78 -29.89
CA ILE A 222 -20.55 14.20 -30.47
C ILE A 222 -20.94 12.96 -29.59
N PRO A 223 -22.22 12.53 -29.50
CA PRO A 223 -22.87 12.16 -28.24
C PRO A 223 -22.99 10.66 -27.95
N PHE A 224 -23.06 10.31 -26.66
CA PHE A 224 -23.72 9.10 -26.16
C PHE A 224 -24.80 9.49 -25.16
N ARG A 225 -26.01 9.74 -25.67
CA ARG A 225 -27.26 9.78 -24.90
C ARG A 225 -28.26 8.85 -25.56
N GLN A 226 -28.52 7.73 -24.91
CA GLN A 226 -29.69 6.82 -24.94
C GLN A 226 -29.17 5.50 -24.34
N CYS A 227 -29.62 4.96 -23.21
CA CYS A 227 -30.95 4.94 -22.61
C CYS A 227 -30.86 5.02 -21.06
N CYS A 228 -31.59 5.97 -20.49
CA CYS A 228 -32.32 5.73 -19.24
C CYS A 228 -33.71 5.17 -19.59
N THR A 229 -34.45 4.72 -18.57
CA THR A 229 -35.83 4.16 -18.57
C THR A 229 -35.90 2.70 -19.04
N LEU A 230 -36.47 1.71 -18.33
CA LEU A 230 -37.66 1.71 -17.47
C LEU A 230 -37.73 0.32 -16.76
N ALA A 231 -37.99 0.25 -15.46
CA ALA A 231 -38.81 -0.81 -14.85
C ALA A 231 -39.16 -0.43 -13.40
N ARG A 232 -40.36 0.16 -13.25
CA ARG A 232 -41.07 0.31 -11.97
C ARG A 232 -41.49 -1.07 -11.47
N PHE A 233 -41.31 -1.32 -10.19
CA PHE A 233 -42.03 -2.38 -9.47
C PHE A 233 -43.43 -1.85 -9.11
N THR A 234 -44.47 -2.56 -9.55
CA THR A 234 -45.81 -2.52 -8.97
C THR A 234 -46.09 -3.89 -8.35
N SER A 235 -46.56 -3.89 -7.10
CA SER A 235 -47.56 -4.84 -6.62
C SER A 235 -48.90 -4.55 -7.27
#